data_AF-A0A8T0MF87-F1
#
_entry.id   AF-A0A8T0MF87-F1
#
_cell.length_a   1.000
_cell.length_b   1.000
_cell.length_c   1.000
_cell.angle_alpha   90.00
_cell.angle_beta   90.00
_cell.angle_gamma   90.00
#
_symmetry.space_group_name_H-M   'P 1'
#
loop_
_entity.id
_entity.type
_entity.pdbx_description
1 polymer ?
#
loop_
_entity_poly.entity_id
_entity_poly.type
_entity_poly.pdbx_seq_one_letter_code
_entity_poly.pdbx_strand_id
1 'polypeptide(L)'
;MLRRFVEVKMALQQMVISDKWTVYREDAPTAQNAQTVKEKILSDVWWSNVEHILKVTSPIYDMIRVADTDTPCLHLIYEMWDSMIEKVKKEIYLWEGKEHDEVSDYYSVVHDILIARWTKGNNPLHCLAHSLNPRYYSRQWIQEIDGRVPPHKDKEVSQMRMTCFKKFFRIPEELAQMGCFPHDLVDKSWAVCSSIDEFGDQID
;
A
#
# COMPACT_ATOMS: atom_id res chain seq x y z
N MET A 1 4.75 -16.04 -8.83
CA MET A 1 5.95 -16.72 -9.36
C MET A 1 7.06 -16.81 -8.32
N LEU A 2 7.69 -15.71 -7.88
CA LEU A 2 8.79 -15.72 -6.89
C LEU A 2 8.44 -16.37 -5.53
N ARG A 3 7.26 -16.09 -4.97
CA ARG A 3 6.81 -16.73 -3.70
C ARG A 3 6.82 -18.25 -3.81
N ARG A 4 6.24 -18.78 -4.89
CA ARG A 4 6.25 -20.22 -5.19
C ARG A 4 7.66 -20.78 -5.35
N PHE A 5 8.57 -19.99 -5.93
CA PHE A 5 9.97 -20.37 -6.09
C PHE A 5 10.67 -20.58 -4.73
N VAL A 6 10.39 -19.73 -3.74
CA VAL A 6 10.89 -19.89 -2.37
C VAL A 6 10.27 -21.11 -1.68
N GLU A 7 8.97 -21.37 -1.86
CA GLU A 7 8.30 -22.54 -1.27
C GLU A 7 8.92 -23.87 -1.71
N VAL A 8 9.46 -23.94 -2.94
CA VAL A 8 10.11 -25.15 -3.48
C VAL A 8 11.63 -25.15 -3.33
N LYS A 9 12.21 -24.19 -2.58
CA LYS A 9 13.67 -24.04 -2.37
C LYS A 9 14.37 -25.35 -2.01
N MET A 10 13.85 -26.09 -1.02
CA MET A 10 14.47 -27.35 -0.57
C MET A 10 14.48 -28.42 -1.67
N ALA A 11 13.38 -28.55 -2.41
CA ALA A 11 13.30 -29.49 -3.52
C ALA A 11 14.27 -29.12 -4.66
N LEU A 12 14.41 -27.82 -4.95
CA LEU A 12 15.39 -27.31 -5.92
C LEU A 12 16.84 -27.59 -5.48
N GLN A 13 17.16 -27.39 -4.21
CA GLN A 13 18.49 -27.70 -3.66
C GLN A 13 18.80 -29.19 -3.77
N GLN A 14 17.86 -30.07 -3.40
CA GLN A 14 18.02 -31.52 -3.56
C GLN A 14 18.22 -31.92 -5.03
N MET A 15 17.49 -31.30 -5.95
CA MET A 15 17.61 -31.54 -7.38
C MET A 15 19.04 -31.25 -7.89
N VAL A 16 19.63 -30.10 -7.56
CA VAL A 16 20.96 -29.70 -8.08
C VAL A 16 22.13 -30.42 -7.39
N ILE A 17 21.89 -31.04 -6.24
CA ILE A 17 22.88 -31.87 -5.50
C ILE A 17 22.84 -33.32 -5.99
N SER A 18 21.72 -33.81 -6.52
CA SER A 18 21.57 -35.18 -7.00
C SER A 18 22.58 -35.53 -8.11
N ASP A 19 23.08 -36.77 -8.08
CA ASP A 19 23.95 -37.30 -9.14
C ASP A 19 23.30 -37.23 -10.53
N LYS A 20 21.96 -37.31 -10.59
CA LYS A 20 21.18 -37.18 -11.83
C LYS A 20 21.30 -35.80 -12.49
N TRP A 21 21.67 -34.77 -11.73
CA TRP A 21 21.92 -33.42 -12.27
C TRP A 21 23.08 -33.39 -13.27
N THR A 22 24.03 -34.31 -13.14
CA THR A 22 25.21 -34.36 -14.02
C THR A 22 24.87 -34.75 -15.46
N VAL A 23 23.78 -35.49 -15.66
CA VAL A 23 23.26 -35.90 -16.98
C VAL A 23 22.78 -34.69 -17.81
N TYR A 24 22.33 -33.63 -17.16
CA TYR A 24 21.88 -32.40 -17.84
C TYR A 24 23.03 -31.54 -18.42
N ARG A 25 24.30 -31.94 -18.21
CA ARG A 25 25.50 -31.17 -18.56
C ARG A 25 26.21 -31.66 -19.83
N GLU A 26 25.61 -32.58 -20.59
CA GLU A 26 26.28 -33.25 -21.72
C GLU A 26 26.54 -32.32 -22.92
N ASP A 27 25.78 -31.23 -23.10
CA ASP A 27 26.05 -30.21 -24.13
C ASP A 27 26.80 -28.99 -23.55
N ALA A 28 27.87 -28.54 -24.22
CA ALA A 28 28.71 -27.43 -23.73
C ALA A 28 27.95 -26.12 -23.40
N PRO A 29 26.92 -25.69 -24.16
CA PRO A 29 26.13 -24.50 -23.82
C PRO A 29 25.20 -24.68 -22.60
N THR A 30 24.69 -25.90 -22.39
CA THR A 30 23.80 -26.21 -21.27
C THR A 30 24.58 -26.44 -19.98
N ALA A 31 25.83 -26.91 -20.08
CA ALA A 31 26.72 -27.12 -18.95
C ALA A 31 26.99 -25.83 -18.16
N GLN A 32 27.21 -24.70 -18.85
CA GLN A 32 27.48 -23.42 -18.18
C GLN A 32 26.23 -22.87 -17.48
N ASN A 33 25.07 -22.93 -18.14
CA ASN A 33 23.80 -22.52 -17.54
C ASN A 33 23.42 -23.41 -16.34
N ALA A 34 23.61 -24.72 -16.44
CA ALA A 34 23.39 -25.66 -15.34
C ALA A 34 24.29 -25.37 -14.14
N GLN A 35 25.54 -24.97 -14.39
CA GLN A 35 26.46 -24.56 -13.34
C GLN A 35 25.99 -23.27 -12.65
N THR A 36 25.62 -22.24 -13.41
CA THR A 36 25.07 -20.99 -12.85
C THR A 36 23.80 -21.24 -12.04
N VAL A 37 22.88 -22.09 -12.53
CA VAL A 37 21.66 -22.46 -11.80
C VAL A 37 21.99 -23.13 -10.47
N LYS A 38 22.93 -24.09 -10.47
CA LYS A 38 23.39 -24.76 -9.26
C LYS A 38 23.98 -23.78 -8.25
N GLU A 39 24.85 -22.87 -8.71
CA GLU A 39 25.46 -21.84 -7.87
C GLU A 39 24.41 -20.91 -7.23
N LYS A 40 23.40 -20.49 -7.99
CA LYS A 40 22.32 -19.63 -7.46
C LYS A 40 21.43 -20.37 -6.47
N ILE A 41 21.01 -21.60 -6.80
CA ILE A 41 20.14 -22.41 -5.93
C ILE A 41 20.82 -22.79 -4.61
N LEU A 42 22.15 -22.94 -4.61
CA LEU A 42 22.91 -23.25 -3.39
C LEU A 42 23.42 -22.01 -2.64
N SER A 43 23.22 -20.80 -3.18
CA SER A 43 23.70 -19.57 -2.56
C SER A 43 22.71 -19.01 -1.54
N ASP A 44 23.09 -19.00 -0.26
CA ASP A 44 22.27 -18.39 0.79
C ASP A 44 22.08 -16.89 0.57
N VAL A 45 23.14 -16.17 0.15
CA VAL A 45 23.07 -14.75 -0.19
C VAL A 45 22.03 -14.48 -1.27
N TRP A 46 21.97 -15.33 -2.30
CA TRP A 46 20.98 -15.18 -3.36
C TRP A 46 19.55 -15.37 -2.84
N TRP A 47 19.31 -16.37 -1.99
CA TRP A 47 18.01 -16.59 -1.37
C TRP A 47 17.60 -15.45 -0.43
N SER A 48 18.53 -14.91 0.37
CA SER A 48 18.26 -13.74 1.22
C SER A 48 17.81 -12.54 0.38
N ASN A 49 18.44 -12.31 -0.77
CA ASN A 49 18.01 -11.25 -1.70
C ASN A 49 16.61 -11.51 -2.27
N VAL A 50 16.29 -12.76 -2.62
CA VAL A 50 14.95 -13.13 -3.11
C VAL A 50 13.88 -12.91 -2.03
N GLU A 51 14.18 -13.31 -0.79
CA GLU A 51 13.29 -13.09 0.35
C GLU A 51 13.09 -11.61 0.64
N HIS A 52 14.15 -10.81 0.54
CA HIS A 52 14.06 -9.36 0.67
C HIS A 52 13.16 -8.73 -0.41
N ILE A 53 13.34 -9.11 -1.68
CA ILE A 53 12.48 -8.64 -2.78
C ILE A 53 11.01 -8.99 -2.49
N LEU A 54 10.73 -10.19 -1.97
CA LEU A 54 9.36 -10.59 -1.59
C LEU A 54 8.80 -9.74 -0.46
N LYS A 55 9.60 -9.43 0.57
CA LYS A 55 9.18 -8.56 1.68
C LYS A 55 8.85 -7.15 1.20
N VAL A 56 9.71 -6.55 0.37
CA VAL A 56 9.49 -5.22 -0.22
C VAL A 56 8.27 -5.19 -1.14
N THR A 57 8.04 -6.26 -1.92
CA THR A 57 6.92 -6.29 -2.88
C THR A 57 5.59 -6.75 -2.30
N SER A 58 5.57 -7.40 -1.13
CA SER A 58 4.32 -7.90 -0.53
C SER A 58 3.32 -6.78 -0.24
N PRO A 59 3.68 -5.66 0.43
CA PRO A 59 2.73 -4.59 0.70
C PRO A 59 2.10 -3.99 -0.57
N ILE A 60 2.89 -3.88 -1.64
CA ILE A 60 2.43 -3.41 -2.96
C ILE A 60 1.38 -4.37 -3.52
N TYR A 61 1.71 -5.66 -3.52
CA TYR A 61 0.84 -6.69 -4.07
C TYR A 61 -0.44 -6.88 -3.24
N ASP A 62 -0.35 -6.77 -1.91
CA ASP A 62 -1.50 -6.86 -1.01
C ASP A 62 -2.48 -5.71 -1.25
N MET A 63 -1.99 -4.48 -1.42
CA MET A 63 -2.82 -3.32 -1.76
C MET A 63 -3.50 -3.49 -3.13
N ILE A 64 -2.75 -3.90 -4.15
CA ILE A 64 -3.29 -4.14 -5.50
C ILE A 64 -4.37 -5.21 -5.45
N ARG A 65 -4.16 -6.30 -4.70
CA ARG A 65 -5.13 -7.38 -4.59
C ARG A 65 -6.45 -6.92 -3.99
N VAL A 66 -6.43 -6.04 -2.98
CA VAL A 66 -7.66 -5.47 -2.40
C VAL A 66 -8.35 -4.57 -3.42
N ALA A 67 -7.58 -3.74 -4.12
CA ALA A 67 -8.08 -2.83 -5.14
C ALA A 67 -8.68 -3.53 -6.37
N ASP A 68 -8.22 -4.74 -6.69
CA ASP A 68 -8.64 -5.56 -7.83
C ASP A 68 -9.86 -6.46 -7.52
N THR A 69 -10.53 -6.25 -6.38
CA THR A 69 -11.77 -6.95 -6.05
C THR A 69 -13.00 -6.18 -6.52
N ASP A 70 -14.13 -6.86 -6.71
CA ASP A 70 -15.43 -6.22 -6.99
C ASP A 70 -16.02 -5.48 -5.78
N THR A 71 -15.28 -5.38 -4.67
CA THR A 71 -15.74 -4.67 -3.47
C THR A 71 -15.50 -3.17 -3.60
N PRO A 72 -16.43 -2.31 -3.15
CA PRO A 72 -16.21 -0.86 -3.18
C PRO A 72 -15.00 -0.45 -2.31
N CYS A 73 -13.87 -0.19 -2.95
CA CYS A 73 -12.60 0.07 -2.27
C CYS A 73 -12.03 1.48 -2.53
N LEU A 74 -12.67 2.28 -3.39
CA LEU A 74 -12.17 3.60 -3.82
C LEU A 74 -11.83 4.54 -2.65
N HIS A 75 -12.65 4.51 -1.59
CA HIS A 75 -12.48 5.32 -0.39
C HIS A 75 -11.31 4.86 0.51
N LEU A 76 -10.84 3.62 0.32
CA LEU A 76 -9.72 3.02 1.05
C LEU A 76 -8.38 3.21 0.31
N ILE A 77 -8.39 3.46 -0.99
CA ILE A 77 -7.18 3.49 -1.83
C ILE A 77 -6.13 4.46 -1.28
N TYR A 78 -6.53 5.65 -0.83
CA TYR A 78 -5.62 6.65 -0.27
C TYR A 78 -4.89 6.13 0.98
N GLU A 79 -5.64 5.57 1.93
CA GLU A 79 -5.09 5.01 3.17
C GLU A 79 -4.25 3.75 2.93
N MET A 80 -4.72 2.85 2.04
CA MET A 80 -3.96 1.65 1.69
C MET A 80 -2.65 1.99 0.99
N TRP A 81 -2.63 3.04 0.18
CA TRP A 81 -1.44 3.53 -0.49
C TRP A 81 -0.42 4.07 0.51
N ASP A 82 -0.85 4.96 1.42
CA ASP A 82 -0.02 5.52 2.48
C ASP A 82 0.57 4.41 3.38
N SER A 83 -0.29 3.50 3.85
CA SER A 83 0.12 2.33 4.63
C SER A 83 1.08 1.42 3.85
N MET A 84 0.91 1.27 2.55
CA MET A 84 1.79 0.47 1.70
C MET A 84 3.18 1.09 1.60
N ILE A 85 3.27 2.41 1.40
CA ILE A 85 4.56 3.14 1.38
C ILE A 85 5.29 2.94 2.70
N GLU A 86 4.62 3.12 3.83
CA GLU A 86 5.23 2.95 5.16
C GLU A 86 5.72 1.51 5.41
N LYS A 87 4.96 0.50 4.97
CA LYS A 87 5.40 -0.90 5.06
C LYS A 87 6.59 -1.19 4.15
N VAL A 88 6.61 -0.66 2.92
CA VAL A 88 7.75 -0.77 2.00
C VAL A 88 8.99 -0.13 2.61
N LYS A 89 8.85 1.09 3.17
CA LYS A 89 9.91 1.78 3.88
C LYS A 89 10.47 0.90 4.99
N LYS A 90 9.61 0.41 5.88
CA LYS A 90 10.01 -0.45 7.00
C LYS A 90 10.84 -1.66 6.58
N GLU A 91 10.41 -2.38 5.53
CA GLU A 91 11.14 -3.57 5.05
C GLU A 91 12.51 -3.21 4.43
N ILE A 92 12.62 -2.06 3.77
CA ILE A 92 13.90 -1.57 3.21
C ILE A 92 14.84 -1.14 4.33
N TYR A 93 14.37 -0.34 5.29
CA TYR A 93 15.17 0.15 6.40
C TYR A 93 15.67 -1.00 7.29
N LEU A 94 14.82 -2.00 7.55
CA LEU A 94 15.22 -3.21 8.27
C LEU A 94 16.35 -3.96 7.56
N TRP A 95 16.32 -4.02 6.23
CA TRP A 95 17.35 -4.68 5.44
C TRP A 95 18.67 -3.89 5.41
N GLU A 96 18.60 -2.57 5.36
CA GLU A 96 19.78 -1.69 5.42
C GLU A 96 20.32 -1.50 6.84
N GLY A 97 19.61 -1.95 7.87
CA GLY A 97 19.97 -1.74 9.27
C GLY A 97 19.85 -0.28 9.70
N LYS A 98 18.85 0.43 9.18
CA LYS A 98 18.64 1.86 9.39
C LYS A 98 17.46 2.16 10.31
N GLU A 99 17.58 3.25 11.06
CA GLU A 99 16.52 3.86 11.84
C GLU A 99 15.56 4.69 10.96
N HIS A 100 14.35 4.95 11.46
CA HIS A 100 13.26 5.51 10.66
C HIS A 100 13.52 6.93 10.10
N ASP A 101 14.37 7.70 10.78
CA ASP A 101 14.77 9.07 10.45
C ASP A 101 16.03 9.15 9.58
N GLU A 102 16.74 8.03 9.37
CA GLU A 102 17.93 8.00 8.52
C GLU A 102 17.59 8.11 7.02
N VAL A 103 18.55 8.56 6.23
CA VAL A 103 18.40 8.67 4.77
C VAL A 103 18.77 7.34 4.10
N SER A 104 17.96 6.92 3.14
CA SER A 104 18.22 5.75 2.31
C SER A 104 18.13 6.06 0.83
N ASP A 105 19.25 5.96 0.12
CA ASP A 105 19.32 6.11 -1.34
C ASP A 105 18.46 5.04 -2.03
N TYR A 106 18.46 3.82 -1.49
CA TYR A 106 17.64 2.74 -2.02
C TYR A 106 16.15 3.03 -1.85
N TYR A 107 15.72 3.42 -0.64
CA TYR A 107 14.34 3.82 -0.40
C TYR A 107 13.94 5.03 -1.24
N SER A 108 14.82 6.02 -1.39
CA SER A 108 14.56 7.21 -2.21
C SER A 108 14.15 6.84 -3.64
N VAL A 109 14.93 5.95 -4.28
CA VAL A 109 14.61 5.47 -5.63
C VAL A 109 13.28 4.70 -5.67
N VAL A 110 13.03 3.83 -4.68
CA VAL A 110 11.77 3.07 -4.61
C VAL A 110 10.58 3.99 -4.39
N HIS A 111 10.71 4.95 -3.47
CA HIS A 111 9.70 5.94 -3.15
C HIS A 111 9.36 6.79 -4.38
N ASP A 112 10.35 7.26 -5.13
CA ASP A 112 10.13 8.01 -6.38
C ASP A 112 9.33 7.20 -7.40
N ILE A 113 9.62 5.90 -7.54
CA ILE A 113 8.85 5.00 -8.42
C ILE A 113 7.40 4.86 -7.93
N LEU A 114 7.19 4.70 -6.62
CA LEU A 114 5.85 4.62 -6.03
C LEU A 114 5.08 5.93 -6.29
N ILE A 115 5.65 7.09 -5.98
CA ILE A 115 5.01 8.40 -6.21
C ILE A 115 4.74 8.65 -7.69
N ALA A 116 5.68 8.32 -8.58
CA ALA A 116 5.47 8.42 -10.03
C ALA A 116 4.33 7.52 -10.52
N ARG A 117 4.08 6.38 -9.86
CA ARG A 117 2.94 5.53 -10.15
C ARG A 117 1.63 6.12 -9.59
N TRP A 118 1.66 6.63 -8.37
CA TRP A 118 0.52 7.30 -7.73
C TRP A 118 0.01 8.48 -8.55
N THR A 119 0.91 9.37 -8.95
CA THR A 119 0.59 10.60 -9.69
C THR A 119 -0.01 10.37 -11.08
N LYS A 120 0.18 9.18 -11.67
CA LYS A 120 -0.50 8.77 -12.91
C LYS A 120 -1.94 8.29 -12.68
N GLY A 121 -2.33 8.07 -11.43
CA GLY A 121 -3.68 7.67 -11.03
C GLY A 121 -4.67 8.83 -10.98
N ASN A 122 -5.93 8.50 -10.70
CA ASN A 122 -7.01 9.50 -10.57
C ASN A 122 -7.06 10.08 -9.15
N ASN A 123 -5.95 10.67 -8.71
CA ASN A 123 -5.75 11.16 -7.33
C ASN A 123 -6.88 12.06 -6.80
N PRO A 124 -7.45 13.00 -7.60
CA PRO A 124 -8.60 13.79 -7.16
C PRO A 124 -9.79 12.94 -6.70
N LEU A 125 -10.10 11.87 -7.43
CA LEU A 125 -11.24 11.02 -7.12
C LEU A 125 -11.00 10.17 -5.87
N HIS A 126 -9.78 9.63 -5.70
CA HIS A 126 -9.40 8.94 -4.47
C HIS A 126 -9.49 9.85 -3.24
N CYS A 127 -8.98 11.08 -3.36
CA CYS A 127 -9.03 12.08 -2.29
C CYS A 127 -10.47 12.50 -1.95
N LEU A 128 -11.33 12.63 -2.97
CA LEU A 128 -12.75 12.89 -2.76
C LEU A 128 -13.42 11.72 -2.02
N ALA A 129 -13.24 10.49 -2.48
CA ALA A 129 -13.83 9.31 -1.84
C ALA A 129 -13.36 9.14 -0.39
N HIS A 130 -12.07 9.37 -0.14
CA HIS A 130 -11.50 9.41 1.21
C HIS A 130 -12.17 10.52 2.05
N SER A 131 -12.28 11.74 1.52
CA SER A 131 -12.94 12.86 2.22
C SER A 131 -14.43 12.64 2.51
N LEU A 132 -15.12 11.81 1.73
CA LEU A 132 -16.54 11.54 1.92
C LEU A 132 -16.83 10.42 2.93
N ASN A 133 -15.80 9.72 3.42
CA ASN A 133 -15.98 8.62 4.36
C ASN A 133 -15.94 9.14 5.82
N PRO A 134 -17.05 9.03 6.60
CA PRO A 134 -17.13 9.51 7.98
C PRO A 134 -16.10 8.87 8.93
N ARG A 135 -15.62 7.65 8.62
CA ARG A 135 -14.62 6.93 9.40
C ARG A 135 -13.38 7.79 9.67
N TYR A 136 -12.93 8.56 8.68
CA TYR A 136 -11.71 9.37 8.75
C TYR A 136 -11.85 10.67 9.56
N TYR A 137 -13.05 10.90 10.11
CA TYR A 137 -13.34 11.99 11.05
C TYR A 137 -13.52 11.49 12.48
N SER A 138 -13.56 10.16 12.68
CA SER A 138 -13.73 9.56 14.00
C SER A 138 -12.50 9.78 14.87
N ARG A 139 -12.72 9.98 16.18
CA ARG A 139 -11.62 10.09 17.16
C ARG A 139 -10.74 8.84 17.16
N GLN A 140 -11.37 7.66 17.04
CA GLN A 140 -10.66 6.38 17.02
C GLN A 140 -9.62 6.34 15.88
N TRP A 141 -9.99 6.75 14.67
CA TRP A 141 -9.07 6.73 13.54
C TRP A 141 -7.97 7.81 13.65
N ILE A 142 -8.32 9.00 14.11
CA ILE A 142 -7.39 10.13 14.26
C ILE A 142 -6.33 9.81 15.34
N GLN A 143 -6.71 9.12 16.43
CA GLN A 143 -5.81 8.81 17.55
C GLN A 143 -4.97 7.55 17.34
N GLU A 144 -5.26 6.75 16.30
CA GLU A 144 -4.57 5.48 16.05
C GLU A 144 -3.11 5.67 15.62
N ILE A 145 -2.80 6.74 14.89
CA ILE A 145 -1.43 7.06 14.45
C ILE A 145 -1.15 8.53 14.75
N ASP A 146 -0.01 8.79 15.38
CA ASP A 146 0.42 10.16 15.68
C ASP A 146 0.61 10.97 14.39
N GLY A 147 0.19 12.25 14.42
CA GLY A 147 0.23 13.13 13.26
C GLY A 147 -0.91 12.95 12.25
N ARG A 148 -1.82 11.97 12.40
CA ARG A 148 -3.02 11.89 11.55
C ARG A 148 -3.91 13.11 11.73
N VAL A 149 -4.42 13.61 10.61
CA VAL A 149 -5.39 14.70 10.57
C VAL A 149 -6.62 14.28 9.78
N PRO A 150 -7.81 14.81 10.12
CA PRO A 150 -9.00 14.53 9.33
C PRO A 150 -8.85 15.08 7.89
N PRO A 151 -9.49 14.47 6.88
CA PRO A 151 -9.24 14.77 5.45
C PRO A 151 -9.36 16.24 5.04
N HIS A 152 -10.14 17.04 5.78
CA HIS A 152 -10.32 18.48 5.50
C HIS A 152 -9.17 19.36 5.97
N LYS A 153 -8.37 18.87 6.92
CA LYS A 153 -7.16 19.54 7.41
C LYS A 153 -5.91 19.10 6.65
N ASP A 154 -5.97 17.95 5.97
CA ASP A 154 -4.94 17.55 5.04
C ASP A 154 -4.95 18.44 3.79
N LYS A 155 -3.80 19.07 3.51
CA LYS A 155 -3.68 20.05 2.44
C LYS A 155 -3.79 19.41 1.06
N GLU A 156 -3.14 18.27 0.83
CA GLU A 156 -3.16 17.59 -0.47
C GLU A 156 -4.57 17.06 -0.74
N VAL A 157 -5.14 16.34 0.22
CA VAL A 157 -6.48 15.74 0.10
C VAL A 157 -7.53 16.84 -0.13
N SER A 158 -7.47 17.93 0.63
CA SER A 158 -8.43 19.05 0.48
C SER A 158 -8.31 19.74 -0.89
N GLN A 159 -7.09 19.96 -1.39
CA GLN A 159 -6.84 20.53 -2.72
C GLN A 159 -7.34 19.61 -3.85
N MET A 160 -7.05 18.31 -3.75
CA MET A 160 -7.45 17.30 -4.71
C MET A 160 -8.98 17.13 -4.73
N ARG A 161 -9.62 17.09 -3.56
CA ARG A 161 -11.09 17.11 -3.41
C ARG A 161 -11.71 18.34 -4.08
N MET A 162 -11.13 19.53 -3.88
CA MET A 162 -11.63 20.76 -4.48
C MET A 162 -11.56 20.74 -6.02
N THR A 163 -10.56 20.05 -6.58
CA THR A 163 -10.45 19.83 -8.03
C THR A 163 -11.64 19.02 -8.56
N CYS A 164 -12.16 18.06 -7.79
CA CYS A 164 -13.39 17.35 -8.14
C CYS A 164 -14.63 18.23 -7.99
N PHE A 165 -14.80 18.92 -6.86
CA PHE A 165 -15.98 19.77 -6.63
C PHE A 165 -16.14 20.85 -7.69
N LYS A 166 -15.06 21.49 -8.14
CA LYS A 166 -15.10 22.46 -9.25
C LYS A 166 -15.64 21.88 -10.57
N LYS A 167 -15.56 20.56 -10.78
CA LYS A 167 -16.12 19.89 -11.96
C LYS A 167 -17.61 19.59 -11.80
N PHE A 168 -18.04 19.26 -10.58
CA PHE A 168 -19.44 18.94 -10.26
C PHE A 168 -20.29 20.20 -10.07
N PHE A 169 -19.79 21.19 -9.34
CA PHE A 169 -20.48 22.43 -9.02
C PHE A 169 -19.94 23.56 -9.88
N ARG A 170 -20.71 23.91 -10.92
CA ARG A 170 -20.38 25.02 -11.84
C ARG A 170 -20.85 26.38 -11.31
N ILE A 171 -21.78 26.37 -10.36
CA ILE A 171 -22.35 27.56 -9.72
C ILE A 171 -21.42 27.95 -8.54
N PRO A 172 -20.85 29.17 -8.54
CA PRO A 172 -19.91 29.61 -7.51
C PRO A 172 -20.49 29.56 -6.09
N GLU A 173 -21.78 29.86 -5.93
CA GLU A 173 -22.46 29.84 -4.63
C GLU A 173 -22.57 28.42 -4.06
N GLU A 174 -22.87 27.43 -4.89
CA GLU A 174 -22.90 26.01 -4.48
C GLU A 174 -21.50 25.50 -4.14
N LEU A 175 -20.49 25.89 -4.95
CA LEU A 175 -19.10 25.51 -4.69
C LEU A 175 -18.58 26.12 -3.37
N ALA A 176 -18.98 27.35 -3.04
CA ALA A 176 -18.62 28.02 -1.80
C ALA A 176 -19.16 27.26 -0.57
N GLN A 177 -20.39 26.73 -0.65
CA GLN A 177 -20.97 25.88 0.40
C GLN A 177 -20.18 24.58 0.58
N MET A 178 -19.67 23.99 -0.50
CA MET A 178 -18.85 22.77 -0.45
C MET A 178 -17.44 22.99 0.13
N GLY A 179 -16.93 24.22 0.14
CA GLY A 179 -15.68 24.58 0.80
C GLY A 179 -15.72 24.40 2.33
N CYS A 180 -16.90 24.57 2.92
CA CYS A 180 -17.18 24.36 4.36
C CYS A 180 -17.45 22.88 4.71
N PHE A 181 -17.69 22.03 3.71
CA PHE A 181 -17.87 20.60 3.84
C PHE A 181 -16.52 19.96 4.14
N PRO A 182 -16.27 19.44 5.36
CA PRO A 182 -17.13 18.55 6.14
C PRO A 182 -17.40 19.03 7.58
N HIS A 183 -17.06 20.28 7.94
CA HIS A 183 -17.24 20.81 9.29
C HIS A 183 -18.70 20.62 9.76
N ASP A 184 -19.65 20.92 8.88
CA ASP A 184 -21.08 20.82 9.15
C ASP A 184 -21.61 19.38 9.18
N LEU A 185 -20.96 18.44 8.48
CA LEU A 185 -21.36 17.03 8.50
C LEU A 185 -20.76 16.30 9.69
N VAL A 186 -19.54 16.64 10.13
CA VAL A 186 -19.00 16.04 11.36
C VAL A 186 -19.87 16.46 12.53
N ASP A 187 -20.25 17.74 12.63
CA ASP A 187 -21.13 18.23 13.69
C ASP A 187 -22.56 17.68 13.59
N LYS A 188 -23.16 17.62 12.39
CA LYS A 188 -24.53 17.06 12.21
C LYS A 188 -24.59 15.54 12.28
N SER A 189 -23.59 14.83 11.77
CA SER A 189 -23.53 13.36 11.84
C SER A 189 -23.14 12.89 13.24
N TRP A 190 -22.37 13.66 14.01
CA TRP A 190 -22.24 13.41 15.45
C TRP A 190 -23.57 13.62 16.16
N ALA A 191 -24.35 14.66 15.84
CA ALA A 191 -25.68 14.86 16.42
C ALA A 191 -26.65 13.71 16.08
N VAL A 192 -26.56 13.14 14.87
CA VAL A 192 -27.39 12.00 14.46
C VAL A 192 -26.89 10.67 15.03
N CYS A 193 -25.57 10.41 15.07
CA CYS A 193 -25.04 9.18 15.66
C CYS A 193 -25.14 9.15 17.19
N SER A 194 -24.93 10.28 17.89
CA SER A 194 -25.18 10.36 19.34
C SER A 194 -26.66 10.21 19.71
N SER A 195 -27.58 10.46 18.77
CA SER A 195 -29.01 10.17 18.94
C SER A 195 -29.38 8.70 18.66
N ILE A 196 -28.53 7.95 17.94
CA ILE A 196 -28.79 6.53 17.63
C ILE A 196 -28.22 5.61 18.72
N ASP A 197 -27.11 6.01 19.35
CA ASP A 197 -26.55 5.28 20.49
C ASP A 197 -27.37 5.44 21.80
N GLU A 198 -28.29 6.42 21.88
CA GLU A 198 -29.21 6.58 23.02
C GLU A 198 -30.53 5.79 22.90
N PHE A 199 -30.82 5.17 21.75
CA PHE A 199 -32.05 4.39 21.54
C PHE A 199 -31.85 2.86 21.64
N GLY A 200 -30.63 2.40 21.96
CA GLY A 200 -30.30 0.97 22.07
C GLY A 200 -30.63 0.32 23.42
N ASP A 201 -30.94 1.09 24.47
CA ASP A 201 -31.13 0.59 25.84
C ASP A 201 -32.61 0.66 26.32
N GLN A 202 -33.58 0.46 25.42
CA GLN A 202 -34.99 0.39 25.83
C GLN A 202 -35.87 -0.47 24.92
N ILE A 203 -35.50 -1.74 24.71
CA ILE A 203 -36.48 -2.81 24.43
C ILE A 203 -36.02 -4.08 25.17
N ASP A 204 -36.53 -4.25 26.39
CA ASP A 204 -36.85 -5.53 27.03
C ASP A 204 -38.38 -5.60 27.18
#